data_AF-A0A318CXT3-F1
#
_entry.id   AF-A0A318CXT3-F1
#
_cell.length_a   1.000
_cell.length_b   1.000
_cell.length_c   1.000
_cell.angle_alpha   90.00
_cell.angle_beta   90.00
_cell.angle_gamma   90.00
#
_symmetry.space_group_name_H-M   'P 1'
#
loop_
_entity.id
_entity.type
_entity.pdbx_description
1 polymer ?
#
loop_
_entity_poly.entity_id
_entity_poly.type
_entity_poly.pdbx_seq_one_letter_code
_entity_poly.pdbx_strand_id
1 'polypeptide(L)'
;MVLVFMPASLKHFVQLVANVFDSFTAALFIRSHQGDDLHLAAWESLSPYIVPECNIGVAQGLIGWVAREGKRLHVTNFDRDTRTLGIYSRDVDIKAFLAVPLLRGAGVLMVDSKNRYSFPEKKQRILENCAIIASDLWFSWKNHRELRFYRRWNKWHHGLSGKIEHLLTGLKELLGLRSGLVAFHERDKNVFMIKATIGLPQEINLEGQCFNVEKGLVGWLLRYRKHLMLSRYGADKHKSYFLWPGEPFDRGPVLIGLFQPIEAGTLVWLLTGDIDLSGWPGGLAELLVFSLDRVINT
;
A
#
# COMPACT_ATOMS: atom_id res chain seq x y z
N MET A 1 6.78 -12.08 -0.47
CA MET A 1 6.05 -11.56 -1.66
C MET A 1 4.77 -10.95 -1.14
N VAL A 2 4.63 -9.62 -1.19
CA VAL A 2 3.37 -8.99 -0.76
C VAL A 2 2.34 -9.32 -1.81
N LEU A 3 1.43 -10.24 -1.49
CA LEU A 3 0.21 -10.40 -2.26
C LEU A 3 -0.57 -9.09 -2.10
N VAL A 4 -0.42 -8.17 -3.05
CA VAL A 4 -1.43 -7.12 -3.25
C VAL A 4 -2.73 -7.89 -3.42
N PHE A 5 -3.66 -7.74 -2.47
CA PHE A 5 -4.89 -8.51 -2.49
C PHE A 5 -5.74 -7.94 -3.62
N MET A 6 -5.64 -8.56 -4.79
CA MET A 6 -6.45 -8.19 -5.93
C MET A 6 -7.86 -8.80 -5.76
N PRO A 7 -8.94 -8.03 -5.96
CA PRO A 7 -10.27 -8.59 -6.08
C PRO A 7 -10.32 -9.52 -7.29
N ALA A 8 -10.73 -10.78 -7.12
CA ALA A 8 -10.87 -11.73 -8.23
C ALA A 8 -11.75 -11.16 -9.38
N SER A 9 -12.72 -10.32 -9.05
CA SER A 9 -13.55 -9.61 -10.03
C SER A 9 -12.75 -8.70 -10.96
N LEU A 10 -11.76 -7.94 -10.47
CA LEU A 10 -10.92 -7.09 -11.31
C LEU A 10 -10.02 -7.93 -12.23
N LYS A 11 -9.51 -9.07 -11.74
CA LYS A 11 -8.73 -10.00 -12.57
C LYS A 11 -9.55 -10.49 -13.77
N HIS A 12 -10.71 -11.07 -13.50
CA HIS A 12 -11.59 -11.60 -14.55
C HIS A 12 -12.05 -10.48 -15.50
N PHE A 13 -12.25 -9.26 -14.98
CA PHE A 13 -12.59 -8.12 -15.80
C PHE A 13 -11.46 -7.73 -16.77
N VAL A 14 -10.21 -7.68 -16.31
CA VAL A 14 -9.08 -7.39 -17.21
C VAL A 14 -8.88 -8.48 -18.26
N GLN A 15 -9.14 -9.74 -17.91
CA GLN A 15 -9.14 -10.84 -18.89
C GLN A 15 -10.23 -10.67 -19.96
N LEU A 16 -11.43 -10.26 -19.56
CA LEU A 16 -12.50 -9.92 -20.50
C LEU A 16 -12.08 -8.76 -21.43
N VAL A 17 -11.46 -7.71 -20.87
CA VAL A 17 -10.95 -6.59 -21.66
C VAL A 17 -9.91 -7.07 -22.68
N ALA A 18 -8.96 -7.93 -22.28
CA ALA A 18 -7.97 -8.46 -23.20
C ALA A 18 -8.62 -9.19 -24.39
N ASN A 19 -9.60 -10.05 -24.11
CA ASN A 19 -10.33 -10.82 -25.11
C ASN A 19 -11.17 -9.93 -26.05
N VAL A 20 -11.89 -8.94 -25.51
CA VAL A 20 -12.71 -8.01 -26.32
C VAL A 20 -11.85 -7.17 -27.26
N PHE A 21 -10.64 -6.84 -26.84
CA PHE A 21 -9.74 -6.00 -27.61
C PHE A 21 -8.83 -6.77 -28.57
N ASP A 22 -8.71 -8.09 -28.40
CA ASP A 22 -7.67 -8.91 -29.01
C ASP A 22 -6.28 -8.27 -28.78
N SER A 23 -6.05 -7.87 -27.53
CA SER A 23 -4.84 -7.14 -27.13
C SER A 23 -3.67 -8.09 -26.89
N PHE A 24 -2.45 -7.62 -27.13
CA PHE A 24 -1.26 -8.34 -26.69
C PHE A 24 -1.13 -8.30 -25.15
N THR A 25 -1.43 -7.16 -24.55
CA THR A 25 -1.58 -6.98 -23.10
C THR A 25 -2.77 -6.08 -22.79
N ALA A 26 -3.54 -6.44 -21.77
CA ALA A 26 -4.42 -5.54 -21.04
C ALA A 26 -3.93 -5.42 -19.60
N ALA A 27 -3.88 -4.22 -19.05
CA ALA A 27 -3.42 -3.99 -17.69
C ALA A 27 -4.22 -2.90 -16.97
N LEU A 28 -4.48 -3.13 -15.70
CA LEU A 28 -5.12 -2.20 -14.78
C LEU A 28 -4.10 -1.76 -13.73
N PHE A 29 -3.86 -0.45 -13.69
CA PHE A 29 -3.06 0.21 -12.69
C PHE A 29 -3.97 0.93 -11.71
N ILE A 30 -3.66 0.85 -10.42
CA ILE A 30 -4.39 1.55 -9.37
C ILE A 30 -3.44 2.52 -8.66
N ARG A 31 -3.94 3.71 -8.37
CA ARG A 31 -3.16 4.73 -7.65
C ARG A 31 -2.99 4.33 -6.20
N SER A 32 -1.77 4.46 -5.69
CA SER A 32 -1.45 4.29 -4.28
C SER A 32 -2.18 5.30 -3.41
N HIS A 33 -2.41 4.94 -2.14
CA HIS A 33 -2.97 5.86 -1.14
C HIS A 33 -2.05 7.06 -0.88
N GLN A 34 -0.74 6.91 -1.06
CA GLN A 34 0.22 8.02 -0.87
C GLN A 34 0.29 8.99 -2.05
N GLY A 35 -0.44 8.71 -3.14
CA GLY A 35 -0.76 9.69 -4.18
C GLY A 35 0.25 9.83 -5.32
N ASP A 36 1.49 9.36 -5.18
CA ASP A 36 2.52 9.70 -6.17
C ASP A 36 2.81 8.60 -7.19
N ASP A 37 2.20 7.43 -7.04
CA ASP A 37 2.55 6.25 -7.82
C ASP A 37 1.34 5.33 -8.14
N LEU A 38 1.50 4.54 -9.21
CA LEU A 38 0.54 3.60 -9.77
C LEU A 38 1.13 2.20 -9.72
N HIS A 39 0.45 1.28 -9.03
CA HIS A 39 0.84 -0.12 -9.00
C HIS A 39 0.02 -0.94 -9.98
N LEU A 40 0.66 -1.94 -10.59
CA LEU A 40 -0.03 -2.91 -11.43
C LEU A 40 -0.94 -3.79 -10.55
N ALA A 41 -2.26 -3.61 -10.71
CA ALA A 41 -3.26 -4.30 -9.91
C ALA A 41 -3.72 -5.60 -10.58
N ALA A 42 -3.85 -5.60 -11.91
CA ALA A 42 -4.25 -6.77 -12.70
C ALA A 42 -3.69 -6.66 -14.12
N TRP A 43 -3.37 -7.79 -14.75
CA TRP A 43 -3.02 -7.85 -16.17
C TRP A 43 -3.40 -9.19 -16.77
N GLU A 44 -3.56 -9.18 -18.08
CA GLU A 44 -3.61 -10.36 -18.94
C GLU A 44 -2.70 -10.07 -20.14
N SER A 45 -1.74 -10.94 -20.42
CA SER A 45 -0.71 -10.66 -21.43
C SER A 45 -0.22 -11.93 -22.09
N LEU A 46 0.07 -11.83 -23.40
CA LEU A 46 0.78 -12.86 -24.16
C LEU A 46 2.31 -12.75 -24.01
N SER A 47 2.80 -11.74 -23.28
CA SER A 47 4.22 -11.53 -23.03
C SER A 47 4.68 -12.22 -21.75
N PRO A 48 5.77 -13.01 -21.78
CA PRO A 48 6.42 -13.53 -20.57
C PRO A 48 7.27 -12.47 -19.85
N TYR A 49 7.35 -11.25 -20.39
CA TYR A 49 8.27 -10.20 -19.93
C TYR A 49 7.60 -9.08 -19.11
N ILE A 50 6.35 -9.28 -18.68
CA ILE A 50 5.67 -8.37 -17.74
C ILE A 50 6.46 -8.31 -16.43
N VAL A 51 6.56 -7.12 -15.84
CA VAL A 51 7.14 -6.88 -14.52
C VAL A 51 6.00 -6.69 -13.51
N PRO A 52 5.62 -7.72 -12.73
CA PRO A 52 4.49 -7.65 -11.80
C PRO A 52 4.63 -6.56 -10.74
N GLU A 53 5.87 -6.30 -10.29
CA GLU A 53 6.19 -5.33 -9.26
C GLU A 53 6.40 -3.91 -9.80
N CYS A 54 6.12 -3.67 -11.09
CA CYS A 54 6.30 -2.35 -11.67
C CYS A 54 5.48 -1.29 -10.92
N ASN A 55 6.11 -0.12 -10.78
CA ASN A 55 5.53 1.03 -10.13
C ASN A 55 5.78 2.26 -10.99
N ILE A 56 4.71 2.94 -11.39
CA ILE A 56 4.77 4.04 -12.34
C ILE A 56 4.44 5.33 -11.61
N GLY A 57 5.39 6.26 -11.55
CA GLY A 57 5.13 7.58 -10.98
C GLY A 57 4.02 8.30 -11.74
N VAL A 58 3.15 9.04 -11.02
CA VAL A 58 2.25 9.98 -11.67
C VAL A 58 3.08 10.98 -12.48
N ALA A 59 2.64 11.31 -13.70
CA ALA A 59 3.41 12.09 -14.68
C ALA A 59 4.61 11.38 -15.35
N GLN A 60 4.93 10.14 -14.96
CA GLN A 60 6.04 9.38 -15.54
C GLN A 60 5.57 8.48 -16.69
N GLY A 61 6.19 8.63 -17.86
CA GLY A 61 5.85 7.84 -19.04
C GLY A 61 4.40 8.03 -19.51
N LEU A 62 3.94 7.18 -20.42
CA LEU A 62 2.61 7.33 -21.02
C LEU A 62 1.48 7.01 -20.03
N ILE A 63 1.65 5.98 -19.20
CA ILE A 63 0.66 5.56 -18.20
C ILE A 63 0.54 6.63 -17.10
N GLY A 64 1.66 7.11 -16.57
CA GLY A 64 1.66 8.18 -15.56
C GLY A 64 1.13 9.50 -16.10
N TRP A 65 1.33 9.80 -17.40
CA TRP A 65 0.70 10.95 -18.05
C TRP A 65 -0.82 10.85 -18.07
N VAL A 66 -1.39 9.69 -18.43
CA VAL A 66 -2.86 9.47 -18.40
C VAL A 66 -3.42 9.67 -17.00
N ALA A 67 -2.74 9.17 -15.98
CA ALA A 67 -3.15 9.35 -14.60
C ALA A 67 -3.13 10.83 -14.16
N ARG A 68 -2.13 11.61 -14.61
CA ARG A 68 -2.02 13.03 -14.28
C ARG A 68 -3.07 13.86 -14.99
N GLU A 69 -3.21 13.70 -16.30
CA GLU A 69 -4.09 14.54 -17.11
C GLU A 69 -5.56 14.16 -16.98
N GLY A 70 -5.86 12.92 -16.57
CA GLY A 70 -7.23 12.42 -16.55
C GLY A 70 -7.86 12.36 -17.94
N LYS A 71 -7.05 12.12 -18.99
CA LYS A 71 -7.47 12.08 -20.39
C LYS A 71 -7.01 10.79 -21.06
N ARG A 72 -7.81 10.27 -21.99
CA ARG A 72 -7.40 9.12 -22.82
C ARG A 72 -6.16 9.44 -23.63
N LEU A 73 -5.30 8.44 -23.82
CA LEU A 73 -4.14 8.51 -24.69
C LEU A 73 -4.20 7.35 -25.68
N HIS A 74 -4.14 7.67 -26.96
CA HIS A 74 -4.12 6.70 -28.05
C HIS A 74 -2.90 6.93 -28.94
N VAL A 75 -2.06 5.90 -29.07
CA VAL A 75 -0.87 5.88 -29.91
C VAL A 75 -1.04 4.81 -30.97
N THR A 76 -1.27 5.23 -32.21
CA THR A 76 -1.53 4.35 -33.37
C THR A 76 -0.27 3.73 -33.97
N ASN A 77 0.86 4.43 -33.86
CA ASN A 77 2.18 3.99 -34.31
C ASN A 77 3.16 4.14 -33.15
N PHE A 78 3.26 3.10 -32.34
CA PHE A 78 4.26 3.01 -31.29
C PHE A 78 5.57 2.51 -31.91
N ASP A 79 6.56 3.41 -31.98
CA ASP A 79 7.86 3.18 -32.63
C ASP A 79 9.02 3.54 -31.69
N ARG A 80 8.85 3.17 -30.42
CA ARG A 80 9.83 3.38 -29.36
C ARG A 80 10.05 2.05 -28.65
N ASP A 81 11.12 1.99 -27.89
CA ASP A 81 11.37 0.86 -27.00
C ASP A 81 10.19 0.67 -26.03
N THR A 82 9.57 -0.52 -26.06
CA THR A 82 8.38 -0.82 -25.26
C THR A 82 8.65 -0.71 -23.75
N ARG A 83 9.91 -0.86 -23.31
CA ARG A 83 10.30 -0.66 -21.90
C ARG A 83 9.94 0.73 -21.37
N THR A 84 9.77 1.72 -22.26
CA THR A 84 9.31 3.07 -21.89
C THR A 84 7.88 3.12 -21.33
N LEU A 85 7.07 2.07 -21.54
CA LEU A 85 5.77 1.90 -20.87
C LEU A 85 5.91 1.55 -19.38
N GLY A 86 7.08 1.08 -18.94
CA GLY A 86 7.37 0.73 -17.54
C GLY A 86 6.81 -0.61 -17.06
N ILE A 87 6.00 -1.30 -17.88
CA ILE A 87 5.40 -2.61 -17.55
C ILE A 87 6.22 -3.81 -18.08
N TYR A 88 7.17 -3.60 -19.00
CA TYR A 88 7.95 -4.65 -19.63
C TYR A 88 9.44 -4.60 -19.25
N SER A 89 10.03 -5.78 -19.04
CA SER A 89 11.48 -5.92 -18.75
C SER A 89 12.36 -5.87 -20.00
N ARG A 90 11.78 -6.09 -21.18
CA ARG A 90 12.46 -6.10 -22.49
C ARG A 90 11.60 -5.40 -23.52
N ASP A 91 12.23 -4.98 -24.62
CA ASP A 91 11.47 -4.52 -25.76
C ASP A 91 10.73 -5.72 -26.37
N VAL A 92 9.40 -5.58 -26.43
CA VAL A 92 8.50 -6.59 -26.97
C VAL A 92 7.75 -6.03 -28.17
N ASP A 93 8.31 -5.08 -28.90
CA ASP A 93 7.85 -4.66 -30.22
C ASP A 93 6.35 -4.31 -30.28
N ILE A 94 5.86 -3.54 -29.31
CA ILE A 94 4.49 -3.01 -29.33
C ILE A 94 4.34 -1.98 -30.45
N LYS A 95 3.23 -2.05 -31.18
CA LYS A 95 2.95 -1.19 -32.33
C LYS A 95 1.78 -0.23 -32.11
N ALA A 96 0.90 -0.51 -31.16
CA ALA A 96 -0.18 0.39 -30.77
C ALA A 96 -0.43 0.32 -29.27
N PHE A 97 -0.82 1.44 -28.68
CA PHE A 97 -1.10 1.58 -27.25
C PHE A 97 -2.34 2.46 -27.05
N LEU A 98 -3.22 2.04 -26.15
CA LEU A 98 -4.39 2.82 -25.73
C LEU A 98 -4.51 2.74 -24.20
N ALA A 99 -4.65 3.89 -23.56
CA ALA A 99 -4.87 3.98 -22.12
C ALA A 99 -5.93 5.02 -21.79
N VAL A 100 -6.73 4.73 -20.76
CA VAL A 100 -7.82 5.57 -20.28
C VAL A 100 -7.75 5.68 -18.76
N PRO A 101 -8.07 6.85 -18.19
CA PRO A 101 -8.10 7.04 -16.74
C PRO A 101 -9.31 6.32 -16.14
N LEU A 102 -9.16 5.81 -14.92
CA LEU A 102 -10.30 5.44 -14.08
C LEU A 102 -10.95 6.69 -13.48
N LEU A 103 -12.21 6.54 -13.05
CA LEU A 103 -12.97 7.61 -12.42
C LEU A 103 -12.28 8.10 -11.13
N ARG A 104 -12.42 9.40 -10.87
CA ARG A 104 -11.87 10.08 -9.68
C ARG A 104 -10.35 9.92 -9.52
N GLY A 105 -9.64 9.68 -10.63
CA GLY A 105 -8.18 9.49 -10.63
C GLY A 105 -7.73 8.22 -9.90
N ALA A 106 -8.60 7.20 -9.82
CA ALA A 106 -8.31 5.96 -9.10
C ALA A 106 -7.22 5.09 -9.75
N GLY A 107 -6.89 5.33 -11.02
CA GLY A 107 -5.96 4.49 -11.76
C GLY A 107 -6.01 4.70 -13.28
N VAL A 108 -5.45 3.73 -14.00
CA VAL A 108 -5.40 3.70 -15.47
C VAL A 108 -5.69 2.28 -15.96
N LEU A 109 -6.58 2.15 -16.95
CA LEU A 109 -6.78 0.91 -17.71
C LEU A 109 -6.11 1.08 -19.08
N MET A 110 -5.30 0.11 -19.49
CA MET A 110 -4.61 0.15 -20.77
C MET A 110 -4.70 -1.17 -21.52
N VAL A 111 -4.55 -1.07 -22.84
CA VAL A 111 -4.35 -2.18 -23.77
C VAL A 111 -3.25 -1.83 -24.78
N ASP A 112 -2.48 -2.82 -25.21
CA ASP A 112 -1.50 -2.68 -26.28
C ASP A 112 -1.63 -3.80 -27.33
N SER A 113 -0.97 -3.61 -28.48
CA SER A 113 -1.03 -4.57 -29.57
C SER A 113 0.28 -4.61 -30.37
N LYS A 114 0.53 -5.79 -30.96
CA LYS A 114 1.56 -6.02 -31.98
C LYS A 114 1.18 -5.50 -33.37
N ASN A 115 -0.09 -5.13 -33.56
CA ASN A 115 -0.60 -4.60 -34.81
C ASN A 115 -0.67 -3.06 -34.74
N ARG A 116 -0.39 -2.40 -35.87
CA ARG A 116 -0.63 -0.95 -35.99
C ARG A 116 -2.13 -0.69 -36.14
N TYR A 117 -2.59 0.50 -35.74
CA TYR A 117 -3.98 0.95 -35.92
C TYR A 117 -5.06 0.06 -35.27
N SER A 118 -4.72 -0.72 -34.24
CA SER A 118 -5.62 -1.72 -33.63
C SER A 118 -6.81 -1.16 -32.85
N PHE A 119 -6.84 0.15 -32.58
CA PHE A 119 -7.83 0.79 -31.70
C PHE A 119 -8.61 1.91 -32.42
N PRO A 120 -9.53 1.57 -33.35
CA PRO A 120 -10.44 2.55 -33.94
C PRO A 120 -11.31 3.22 -32.87
N GLU A 121 -11.94 4.35 -33.21
CA GLU A 121 -12.69 5.17 -32.24
C GLU A 121 -13.74 4.38 -31.45
N LYS A 122 -14.42 3.41 -32.10
CA LYS A 122 -15.36 2.51 -31.42
C LYS A 122 -14.69 1.71 -30.29
N LYS A 123 -13.49 1.16 -30.51
CA LYS A 123 -12.73 0.44 -29.47
C LYS A 123 -12.26 1.40 -28.37
N GLN A 124 -11.89 2.64 -28.69
CA GLN A 124 -11.53 3.64 -27.70
C GLN A 124 -12.69 3.93 -26.73
N ARG A 125 -13.90 4.17 -27.27
CA ARG A 125 -15.13 4.37 -26.47
C ARG A 125 -15.47 3.16 -25.61
N ILE A 126 -15.27 1.94 -26.14
CA ILE A 126 -15.46 0.71 -25.36
C ILE A 126 -14.48 0.67 -24.18
N LEU A 127 -13.22 1.06 -24.36
CA LEU A 127 -12.24 1.03 -23.25
C LEU A 127 -12.59 2.06 -22.17
N GLU A 128 -13.06 3.24 -22.57
CA GLU A 128 -13.57 4.25 -21.64
C GLU A 128 -14.74 3.70 -20.80
N ASN A 129 -15.70 3.00 -21.43
CA ASN A 129 -16.77 2.31 -20.69
C ASN A 129 -16.23 1.21 -19.77
N CYS A 130 -15.23 0.44 -20.22
CA CYS A 130 -14.59 -0.55 -19.37
C CYS A 130 -13.90 0.08 -18.16
N ALA A 131 -13.32 1.26 -18.29
CA ALA A 131 -12.70 1.97 -17.18
C ALA A 131 -13.72 2.43 -16.12
N ILE A 132 -14.94 2.80 -16.53
CA ILE A 132 -16.05 3.07 -15.61
C ILE A 132 -16.36 1.82 -14.79
N ILE A 133 -16.55 0.68 -15.44
CA ILE A 133 -16.86 -0.59 -14.77
C ILE A 133 -15.71 -1.01 -13.83
N ALA A 134 -14.45 -0.90 -14.28
CA ALA A 134 -13.28 -1.17 -13.44
C ALA A 134 -13.25 -0.26 -12.20
N SER A 135 -13.63 1.02 -12.36
CA SER A 135 -13.73 1.96 -11.25
C SER A 135 -14.78 1.53 -10.24
N ASP A 136 -15.97 1.14 -10.69
CA ASP A 136 -17.05 0.70 -9.81
C ASP A 136 -16.68 -0.58 -9.05
N LEU A 137 -16.06 -1.55 -9.72
CA LEU A 137 -15.54 -2.76 -9.10
C LEU A 137 -14.48 -2.44 -8.04
N TRP A 138 -13.56 -1.54 -8.35
CA TRP A 138 -12.54 -1.07 -7.42
C TRP A 138 -13.15 -0.39 -6.19
N PHE A 139 -14.04 0.58 -6.39
CA PHE A 139 -14.69 1.31 -5.28
C PHE A 139 -15.57 0.40 -4.43
N SER A 140 -16.33 -0.51 -5.04
CA SER A 140 -17.14 -1.49 -4.32
C SER A 140 -16.29 -2.36 -3.40
N TRP A 141 -15.18 -2.90 -3.92
CA TRP A 141 -14.26 -3.69 -3.12
C TRP A 141 -13.59 -2.86 -2.02
N LYS A 142 -13.14 -1.64 -2.35
CA LYS A 142 -12.47 -0.72 -1.41
C LYS A 142 -13.41 -0.40 -0.24
N ASN A 143 -14.62 0.03 -0.54
CA ASN A 143 -15.63 0.39 0.45
C ASN A 143 -16.04 -0.81 1.29
N HIS A 144 -16.15 -2.01 0.69
CA HIS A 144 -16.44 -3.22 1.45
C HIS A 144 -15.33 -3.56 2.46
N ARG A 145 -14.06 -3.38 2.09
CA ARG A 145 -12.92 -3.54 3.02
C ARG A 145 -12.94 -2.50 4.13
N GLU A 146 -13.20 -1.25 3.79
CA GLU A 146 -13.26 -0.15 4.75
C GLU A 146 -14.39 -0.36 5.77
N LEU A 147 -15.58 -0.74 5.33
CA LEU A 147 -16.71 -1.07 6.20
C LEU A 147 -16.41 -2.27 7.11
N ARG A 148 -15.76 -3.31 6.59
CA ARG A 148 -15.32 -4.45 7.42
C ARG A 148 -14.32 -4.01 8.48
N PHE A 149 -13.40 -3.11 8.13
CA PHE A 149 -12.50 -2.52 9.12
C PHE A 149 -13.28 -1.76 10.20
N TYR A 150 -14.18 -0.84 9.85
CA TYR A 150 -14.96 -0.09 10.84
C TYR A 150 -15.79 -0.97 11.76
N ARG A 151 -16.34 -2.09 11.26
CA ARG A 151 -17.05 -3.06 12.10
C ARG A 151 -16.14 -3.70 13.15
N ARG A 152 -14.92 -4.10 12.75
CA ARG A 152 -13.92 -4.68 13.66
C ARG A 152 -13.42 -3.63 14.64
N TRP A 153 -13.11 -2.43 14.14
CA TRP A 153 -12.70 -1.29 14.95
C TRP A 153 -13.76 -0.93 15.98
N ASN A 154 -15.05 -0.87 15.60
CA ASN A 154 -16.12 -0.54 16.54
C ASN A 154 -16.21 -1.55 17.70
N LYS A 155 -16.09 -2.85 17.41
CA LYS A 155 -16.05 -3.91 18.44
C LYS A 155 -14.82 -3.75 19.34
N TRP A 156 -13.64 -3.56 18.74
CA TRP A 156 -12.38 -3.36 19.45
C TRP A 156 -12.44 -2.11 20.34
N HIS A 157 -12.88 -0.98 19.79
CA HIS A 157 -13.02 0.30 20.47
C HIS A 157 -13.91 0.19 21.71
N HIS A 158 -15.04 -0.51 21.65
CA HIS A 158 -15.89 -0.70 22.84
C HIS A 158 -15.28 -1.64 23.89
N GLY A 159 -14.45 -2.60 23.47
CA GLY A 159 -13.75 -3.53 24.36
C GLY A 159 -12.42 -3.02 24.93
N LEU A 160 -11.98 -1.82 24.52
CA LEU A 160 -10.71 -1.25 24.97
C LEU A 160 -10.67 -1.06 26.49
N SER A 161 -9.74 -1.75 27.13
CA SER A 161 -9.49 -1.69 28.58
C SER A 161 -8.13 -2.33 28.92
N GLY A 162 -7.60 -2.00 30.10
CA GLY A 162 -6.46 -2.70 30.67
C GLY A 162 -5.10 -2.06 30.38
N LYS A 163 -4.05 -2.87 30.52
CA LYS A 163 -2.65 -2.46 30.42
C LYS A 163 -2.16 -2.37 28.97
N ILE A 164 -1.01 -1.73 28.77
CA ILE A 164 -0.37 -1.51 27.46
C ILE A 164 -0.23 -2.80 26.65
N GLU A 165 0.07 -3.94 27.28
CA GLU A 165 0.24 -5.24 26.64
C GLU A 165 -1.08 -5.73 26.00
N HIS A 166 -2.21 -5.51 26.68
CA HIS A 166 -3.53 -5.86 26.16
C HIS A 166 -3.94 -4.93 25.01
N LEU A 167 -3.61 -3.64 25.11
CA LEU A 167 -3.85 -2.67 24.04
C LEU A 167 -3.04 -3.03 22.79
N LEU A 168 -1.76 -3.39 22.96
CA LEU A 168 -0.89 -3.83 21.86
C LEU A 168 -1.44 -5.11 21.21
N THR A 169 -1.89 -6.06 22.02
CA THR A 169 -2.52 -7.30 21.54
C THR A 169 -3.77 -7.00 20.71
N GLY A 170 -4.66 -6.15 21.23
CA GLY A 170 -5.88 -5.75 20.54
C GLY A 170 -5.61 -5.01 19.23
N LEU A 171 -4.60 -4.11 19.19
CA LEU A 171 -4.17 -3.44 17.96
C LEU A 171 -3.65 -4.43 16.93
N LYS A 172 -2.76 -5.34 17.33
CA LYS A 172 -2.22 -6.37 16.45
C LYS A 172 -3.35 -7.19 15.83
N GLU A 173 -4.31 -7.64 16.65
CA GLU A 173 -5.45 -8.42 16.20
C GLU A 173 -6.39 -7.62 15.29
N LEU A 174 -6.75 -6.39 15.65
CA LEU A 174 -7.57 -5.49 14.82
C LEU A 174 -6.94 -5.29 13.44
N LEU A 175 -5.63 -5.05 13.41
CA LEU A 175 -4.89 -4.77 12.19
C LEU A 175 -4.51 -6.04 11.43
N GLY A 176 -4.62 -7.22 12.04
CA GLY A 176 -4.19 -8.48 11.43
C GLY A 176 -2.68 -8.54 11.17
N LEU A 177 -1.89 -7.86 12.00
CA LEU A 177 -0.43 -7.79 11.88
C LEU A 177 0.22 -8.95 12.66
N ARG A 178 1.47 -9.26 12.32
CA ARG A 178 2.18 -10.43 12.89
C ARG A 178 2.78 -10.12 14.25
N SER A 179 3.44 -8.97 14.36
CA SER A 179 4.17 -8.57 15.55
C SER A 179 4.06 -7.08 15.81
N GLY A 180 4.47 -6.65 17.00
CA GLY A 180 4.56 -5.26 17.35
C GLY A 180 5.27 -5.01 18.67
N LEU A 181 5.52 -3.74 18.96
CA LEU A 181 6.12 -3.26 20.18
C LEU A 181 5.54 -1.90 20.58
N VAL A 182 5.69 -1.59 21.86
CA VAL A 182 5.41 -0.26 22.42
C VAL A 182 6.67 0.26 23.08
N ALA A 183 7.10 1.45 22.70
CA ALA A 183 8.16 2.18 23.36
C ALA A 183 7.59 3.36 24.13
N PHE A 184 8.18 3.66 25.29
CA PHE A 184 7.90 4.86 26.06
C PHE A 184 9.14 5.76 26.10
N HIS A 185 8.93 7.02 25.80
CA HIS A 185 9.94 8.07 25.86
C HIS A 185 9.51 9.11 26.89
N GLU A 186 10.34 9.30 27.91
CA GLU A 186 10.16 10.39 28.88
C GLU A 186 10.75 11.67 28.30
N ARG A 187 10.13 12.81 28.63
CA ARG A 187 10.56 14.13 28.13
C ARG A 187 12.03 14.37 28.47
N ASP A 188 12.73 15.00 27.54
CA ASP A 188 14.15 15.42 27.67
C ASP A 188 15.19 14.30 27.83
N LYS A 189 14.79 13.02 27.75
CA LYS A 189 15.73 11.90 27.70
C LYS A 189 16.19 11.62 26.27
N ASN A 190 17.45 11.22 26.10
CA ASN A 190 17.98 10.77 24.80
C ASN A 190 17.73 9.28 24.50
N VAL A 191 16.98 8.61 25.39
CA VAL A 191 16.65 7.19 25.27
C VAL A 191 15.17 6.95 25.48
N PHE A 192 14.63 5.95 24.79
CA PHE A 192 13.30 5.40 25.02
C PHE A 192 13.41 3.96 25.51
N MET A 193 12.40 3.50 26.25
CA MET A 193 12.34 2.16 26.85
C MET A 193 11.24 1.33 26.19
N ILE A 194 11.51 0.07 25.86
CA ILE A 194 10.46 -0.85 25.38
C ILE A 194 9.58 -1.28 26.56
N LYS A 195 8.27 -1.04 26.45
CA LYS A 195 7.28 -1.36 27.48
C LYS A 195 6.61 -2.71 27.26
N ALA A 196 6.36 -3.07 26.00
CA ALA A 196 5.68 -4.30 25.65
C ALA A 196 6.07 -4.75 24.25
N THR A 197 6.07 -6.05 24.02
CA THR A 197 6.25 -6.67 22.71
C THR A 197 5.22 -7.76 22.46
N ILE A 198 4.94 -8.05 21.19
CA ILE A 198 4.09 -9.17 20.81
C ILE A 198 4.53 -9.78 19.47
N GLY A 199 4.45 -11.11 19.36
CA GLY A 199 4.72 -11.82 18.12
C GLY A 199 6.19 -11.82 17.67
N LEU A 200 7.12 -11.47 18.56
CA LEU A 200 8.55 -11.66 18.32
C LEU A 200 8.97 -13.11 18.63
N PRO A 201 10.08 -13.61 18.02
CA PRO A 201 10.69 -14.88 18.39
C PRO A 201 10.98 -14.97 19.89
N GLN A 202 10.87 -16.18 20.48
CA GLN A 202 10.99 -16.38 21.92
C GLN A 202 12.36 -16.02 22.49
N GLU A 203 13.41 -16.08 21.66
CA GLU A 203 14.78 -15.76 22.04
C GLU A 203 15.02 -14.24 22.19
N ILE A 204 14.05 -13.42 21.77
CA ILE A 204 14.16 -11.97 21.71
C ILE A 204 13.35 -11.35 22.83
N ASN A 205 14.03 -10.96 23.91
CA ASN A 205 13.42 -10.21 25.01
C ASN A 205 13.88 -8.75 24.99
N LEU A 206 12.99 -7.84 24.57
CA LEU A 206 13.29 -6.40 24.48
C LEU A 206 12.69 -5.59 25.62
N GLU A 207 11.75 -6.14 26.38
CA GLU A 207 11.01 -5.39 27.40
C GLU A 207 11.95 -4.89 28.50
N GLY A 208 11.81 -3.62 28.86
CA GLY A 208 12.70 -2.92 29.79
C GLY A 208 14.03 -2.44 29.18
N GLN A 209 14.39 -2.86 27.96
CA GLN A 209 15.60 -2.36 27.31
C GLN A 209 15.44 -0.91 26.83
N CYS A 210 16.55 -0.17 26.85
CA CYS A 210 16.63 1.24 26.45
C CYS A 210 17.41 1.42 25.15
N PHE A 211 16.90 2.26 24.25
CA PHE A 211 17.51 2.54 22.95
C PHE A 211 17.61 4.04 22.71
N ASN A 212 18.58 4.46 21.90
CA ASN A 212 18.83 5.87 21.60
C ASN A 212 17.76 6.43 20.63
N VAL A 213 17.22 7.61 20.95
CA VAL A 213 16.19 8.30 20.15
C VAL A 213 16.67 8.67 18.75
N GLU A 214 17.97 8.76 18.48
CA GLU A 214 18.54 9.03 17.16
C GLU A 214 18.49 7.82 16.21
N LYS A 215 18.25 6.61 16.73
CA LYS A 215 18.31 5.37 15.95
C LYS A 215 16.93 4.78 15.68
N GLY A 216 16.81 4.18 14.50
CA GLY A 216 15.67 3.36 14.10
C GLY A 216 14.40 4.15 13.85
N LEU A 217 13.36 3.43 13.45
CA LEU A 217 12.05 4.00 13.16
C LEU A 217 11.37 4.49 14.42
N VAL A 218 11.51 3.81 15.57
CA VAL A 218 10.95 4.33 16.83
C VAL A 218 11.51 5.72 17.14
N GLY A 219 12.83 5.87 17.03
CA GLY A 219 13.49 7.18 17.15
C GLY A 219 13.02 8.19 16.11
N TRP A 220 12.85 7.77 14.85
CA TRP A 220 12.30 8.63 13.80
C TRP A 220 10.91 9.16 14.16
N LEU A 221 9.99 8.30 14.63
CA LEU A 221 8.65 8.73 15.04
C LEU A 221 8.70 9.76 16.18
N LEU A 222 9.61 9.58 17.14
CA LEU A 222 9.81 10.53 18.25
C LEU A 222 10.34 11.89 17.77
N ARG A 223 11.37 11.88 16.90
CA ARG A 223 12.02 13.11 16.40
C ARG A 223 11.10 13.92 15.49
N TYR A 224 10.39 13.24 14.60
CA TYR A 224 9.51 13.92 13.62
C TYR A 224 8.09 14.11 14.10
N ARG A 225 7.69 13.46 15.20
CA ARG A 225 6.35 13.56 15.81
C ARG A 225 5.23 13.27 14.82
N LYS A 226 5.42 12.20 14.04
CA LYS A 226 4.53 11.80 12.95
C LYS A 226 4.24 10.31 13.01
N HIS A 227 3.00 9.96 12.66
CA HIS A 227 2.66 8.58 12.31
C HIS A 227 3.41 8.17 11.04
N LEU A 228 3.65 6.86 10.90
CA LEU A 228 4.33 6.29 9.74
C LEU A 228 3.60 5.04 9.29
N MET A 229 3.09 5.05 8.05
CA MET A 229 2.46 3.88 7.44
C MET A 229 3.21 3.53 6.16
N LEU A 230 3.84 2.36 6.15
CA LEU A 230 4.57 1.86 4.99
C LEU A 230 3.91 0.56 4.54
N SER A 231 3.43 0.54 3.29
CA SER A 231 2.84 -0.66 2.65
C SER A 231 3.88 -1.49 1.89
N ARG A 232 5.08 -0.93 1.67
CA ARG A 232 6.23 -1.59 1.04
C ARG A 232 7.51 -1.08 1.69
N TYR A 233 7.91 -1.77 2.75
CA TYR A 233 9.15 -1.52 3.45
C TYR A 233 10.30 -2.29 2.79
N GLY A 234 11.40 -1.60 2.50
CA GLY A 234 12.52 -2.14 1.72
C GLY A 234 13.16 -3.36 2.36
N ALA A 235 13.57 -4.32 1.53
CA ALA A 235 14.24 -5.56 1.96
C ALA A 235 15.66 -5.33 2.56
N ASP A 236 16.22 -4.13 2.39
CA ASP A 236 17.53 -3.78 2.94
C ASP A 236 17.45 -3.56 4.45
N LYS A 237 17.80 -4.60 5.20
CA LYS A 237 17.75 -4.63 6.67
C LYS A 237 18.70 -3.63 7.34
N HIS A 238 19.64 -3.03 6.59
CA HIS A 238 20.65 -2.13 7.13
C HIS A 238 20.29 -0.65 6.97
N LYS A 239 19.46 -0.28 6.00
CA LYS A 239 19.05 1.13 5.78
C LYS A 239 17.83 1.54 6.57
N SER A 240 16.95 0.59 6.86
CA SER A 240 15.74 0.84 7.63
C SER A 240 15.62 -0.25 8.69
N TYR A 241 15.46 0.12 9.96
CA TYR A 241 15.34 -0.77 11.13
C TYR A 241 14.49 -0.15 12.24
N PHE A 242 13.90 -0.95 13.14
CA PHE A 242 12.97 -0.42 14.16
C PHE A 242 13.71 0.29 15.29
N LEU A 243 14.81 -0.31 15.74
CA LEU A 243 15.59 -0.01 16.93
C LEU A 243 17.09 0.00 16.58
N TRP A 244 17.62 -1.06 15.93
CA TRP A 244 19.04 -1.13 15.51
C TRP A 244 19.26 -1.90 14.19
N PRO A 245 20.38 -1.66 13.46
CA PRO A 245 20.68 -2.39 12.23
C PRO A 245 20.87 -3.90 12.46
N GLY A 246 20.26 -4.74 11.61
CA GLY A 246 20.46 -6.19 11.68
C GLY A 246 19.58 -6.92 12.72
N GLU A 247 18.46 -6.34 13.11
CA GLU A 247 17.44 -6.98 13.96
C GLU A 247 17.12 -8.43 13.54
N PRO A 248 17.17 -9.40 14.47
CA PRO A 248 17.05 -10.83 14.15
C PRO A 248 15.58 -11.31 14.06
N PHE A 249 14.64 -10.43 13.73
CA PHE A 249 13.23 -10.77 13.55
C PHE A 249 12.69 -10.30 12.20
N ASP A 250 11.74 -11.07 11.66
CA ASP A 250 11.07 -10.70 10.42
C ASP A 250 10.09 -9.55 10.67
N ARG A 251 10.25 -8.51 9.86
CA ARG A 251 9.43 -7.31 9.91
C ARG A 251 8.31 -7.39 8.90
N GLY A 252 8.46 -8.18 7.84
CA GLY A 252 7.55 -8.13 6.72
C GLY A 252 7.58 -6.76 6.00
N PRO A 253 6.74 -6.62 4.97
CA PRO A 253 6.70 -5.47 4.09
C PRO A 253 5.89 -4.30 4.64
N VAL A 254 5.05 -4.53 5.65
CA VAL A 254 4.09 -3.53 6.12
C VAL A 254 4.41 -3.12 7.54
N LEU A 255 4.47 -1.80 7.75
CA LEU A 255 4.75 -1.15 9.02
C LEU A 255 3.67 -0.12 9.33
N ILE A 256 3.19 -0.13 10.57
CA ILE A 256 2.35 0.93 11.15
C ILE A 256 3.02 1.43 12.42
N GLY A 257 3.52 2.65 12.37
CA GLY A 257 4.06 3.40 13.49
C GLY A 257 3.07 4.48 13.93
N LEU A 258 2.66 4.46 15.20
CA LEU A 258 1.79 5.46 15.80
C LEU A 258 2.58 6.27 16.83
N PHE A 259 2.64 7.59 16.65
CA PHE A 259 3.12 8.53 17.65
C PHE A 259 1.95 8.95 18.55
N GLN A 260 2.05 8.73 19.86
CA GLN A 260 1.00 9.07 20.82
C GLN A 260 1.58 9.87 22.00
N PRO A 261 1.37 11.20 22.03
CA PRO A 261 1.74 12.01 23.18
C PRO A 261 0.84 11.70 24.38
N ILE A 262 1.42 11.61 25.56
CA ILE A 262 0.70 11.41 26.84
C ILE A 262 1.25 12.38 27.89
N GLU A 263 0.59 12.49 29.04
CA GLU A 263 1.04 13.42 30.10
C GLU A 263 2.49 13.13 30.55
N ALA A 264 2.79 11.86 30.84
CA ALA A 264 4.10 11.43 31.32
C ALA A 264 5.22 11.45 30.25
N GLY A 265 4.91 11.68 28.97
CA GLY A 265 5.90 11.57 27.89
C GLY A 265 5.28 11.23 26.56
N THR A 266 5.77 10.19 25.90
CA THR A 266 5.28 9.75 24.59
C THR A 266 5.34 8.23 24.48
N LEU A 267 4.26 7.65 23.97
CA LEU A 267 4.22 6.26 23.53
C LEU A 267 4.42 6.19 22.02
N VAL A 268 5.21 5.22 21.57
CA VAL A 268 5.33 4.85 20.17
C VAL A 268 4.91 3.41 20.00
N TRP A 269 3.87 3.20 19.19
CA TRP A 269 3.37 1.88 18.83
C TRP A 269 3.94 1.53 17.47
N LEU A 270 4.54 0.37 17.34
CA LEU A 270 5.08 -0.08 16.08
C LEU A 270 4.58 -1.50 15.84
N LEU A 271 3.75 -1.68 14.81
CA LEU A 271 3.21 -2.97 14.41
C LEU A 271 3.61 -3.30 12.98
N THR A 272 3.84 -4.59 12.71
CA THR A 272 4.41 -5.02 11.43
C THR A 272 3.90 -6.38 11.01
N GLY A 273 3.86 -6.63 9.70
CA GLY A 273 3.33 -7.89 9.18
C GLY A 273 3.23 -7.97 7.66
N ASP A 274 2.56 -9.01 7.20
CA ASP A 274 2.25 -9.27 5.78
C ASP A 274 0.75 -9.04 5.54
N ILE A 275 0.34 -7.78 5.47
CA ILE A 275 -1.04 -7.44 5.15
C ILE A 275 -1.12 -6.36 4.09
N ASP A 276 -2.08 -6.47 3.19
CA ASP A 276 -2.39 -5.41 2.24
C ASP A 276 -3.21 -4.31 2.93
N LEU A 277 -2.66 -3.10 3.01
CA LEU A 277 -3.33 -1.92 3.57
C LEU A 277 -4.35 -1.28 2.60
N SER A 278 -4.46 -1.78 1.37
CA SER A 278 -5.37 -1.22 0.38
C SER A 278 -6.84 -1.30 0.84
N GLY A 279 -7.56 -0.18 0.72
CA GLY A 279 -8.95 -0.06 1.17
C GLY A 279 -9.13 0.02 2.68
N TRP A 280 -8.06 0.30 3.42
CA TRP A 280 -8.19 0.78 4.80
C TRP A 280 -8.60 2.27 4.82
N PRO A 281 -9.22 2.73 5.92
CA PRO A 281 -9.63 4.13 6.06
C PRO A 281 -8.50 5.12 5.85
N GLY A 282 -8.81 6.26 5.24
CA GLY A 282 -7.97 7.45 5.36
C GLY A 282 -7.97 7.93 6.82
N GLY A 283 -6.83 8.44 7.30
CA GLY A 283 -6.70 8.89 8.69
C GLY A 283 -6.68 7.75 9.72
N LEU A 284 -6.28 6.54 9.30
CA LEU A 284 -6.27 5.38 10.19
C LEU A 284 -5.44 5.60 11.45
N ALA A 285 -4.25 6.19 11.31
CA ALA A 285 -3.34 6.35 12.43
C ALA A 285 -3.96 7.26 13.52
N GLU A 286 -4.59 8.34 13.09
CA GLU A 286 -5.32 9.29 13.92
C GLU A 286 -6.51 8.61 14.60
N LEU A 287 -7.29 7.81 13.87
CA LEU A 287 -8.41 7.04 14.41
C LEU A 287 -7.95 6.06 15.51
N LEU A 288 -6.83 5.36 15.30
CA LEU A 288 -6.29 4.41 16.26
C LEU A 288 -5.78 5.11 17.52
N VAL A 289 -5.01 6.21 17.37
CA VAL A 289 -4.51 6.98 18.51
C VAL A 289 -5.65 7.59 19.32
N PHE A 290 -6.63 8.22 18.65
CA PHE A 290 -7.83 8.72 19.30
C PHE A 290 -8.56 7.65 20.10
N SER A 291 -8.63 6.42 19.58
CA SER A 291 -9.25 5.29 20.27
C SER A 291 -8.48 4.89 21.54
N LEU A 292 -7.15 4.89 21.48
CA LEU A 292 -6.28 4.52 22.61
C LEU A 292 -6.28 5.57 23.71
N ASP A 293 -6.41 6.85 23.36
CA ASP A 293 -6.42 7.97 24.31
C ASP A 293 -7.55 7.83 25.35
N ARG A 294 -8.65 7.15 25.00
CA ARG A 294 -9.77 6.86 25.92
C ARG A 294 -9.39 5.97 27.12
N VAL A 295 -8.29 5.23 27.02
CA VAL A 295 -7.81 4.33 28.09
C VAL A 295 -6.51 4.83 28.70
N ILE A 296 -5.67 5.50 27.91
CA ILE A 296 -4.31 5.86 28.32
C ILE A 296 -4.24 7.23 29.02
N ASN A 297 -5.10 8.18 28.63
CA ASN A 297 -5.15 9.52 29.22
C ASN A 297 -6.30 9.68 30.23
N THR A 298 -6.94 8.59 30.64
CA THR A 298 -7.90 8.50 31.76
C THR A 298 -7.23 7.93 32.99
#